data_AF-A0A523AM16-F1
#
_entry.id   AF-A0A523AM16-F1
#
_cell.length_a   1.000
_cell.length_b   1.000
_cell.length_c   1.000
_cell.angle_alpha   90.00
_cell.angle_beta   90.00
_cell.angle_gamma   90.00
#
_symmetry.space_group_name_H-M   'P 1'
#
loop_
_entity.id
_entity.type
_entity.pdbx_description
1 polymer ?
#
loop_
_entity_poly.entity_id
_entity_poly.type
_entity_poly.pdbx_seq_one_letter_code
_entity_poly.pdbx_strand_id
1 'polypeptide(L)'
;MNTAWNREKVVEFMKYRAVDAVFLDLPTSFEAYFAKKLLPPVDISHIQDLRASEPIIQYCWNEEVPIYCYLDDKDSEERKKIQIELAKLVLKAKLTEKIDVLEWKKLIFHDLALKEGLNELIAIKIHENAGNVNVCLNLSPEIENYLKEAGFEVERIQLYEFQRPIDKLYELALKEMKGEKVSNEVYLEVIKKHLIFVDSVIEVGYEEACKYFWM
;
A
#
# COMPACT_ATOMS: atom_id res chain seq x y z
N MET A 1 6.10 -8.80 -1.63
CA MET A 1 5.46 -8.63 -2.95
C MET A 1 4.73 -7.31 -2.99
N ASN A 2 5.00 -6.45 -3.96
CA ASN A 2 4.21 -5.23 -4.17
C ASN A 2 3.08 -5.54 -5.17
N THR A 3 1.85 -5.49 -4.69
CA THR A 3 0.67 -5.92 -5.42
C THR A 3 -0.19 -4.70 -5.61
N ALA A 4 0.11 -3.91 -6.65
CA ALA A 4 -0.59 -2.65 -6.90
C ALA A 4 -2.10 -2.82 -6.70
N TRP A 5 -2.74 -3.84 -7.31
CA TRP A 5 -4.14 -4.25 -7.04
C TRP A 5 -4.50 -5.71 -7.42
N ASN A 6 -3.70 -6.42 -8.22
CA ASN A 6 -4.01 -7.79 -8.65
C ASN A 6 -3.35 -8.82 -7.71
N ARG A 7 -4.10 -9.24 -6.69
CA ARG A 7 -3.69 -10.27 -5.71
C ARG A 7 -3.85 -11.70 -6.24
N GLU A 8 -4.46 -11.91 -7.41
CA GLU A 8 -4.54 -13.25 -8.03
C GLU A 8 -3.16 -13.73 -8.49
N LYS A 9 -2.33 -12.84 -9.03
CA LYS A 9 -0.93 -13.16 -9.37
C LYS A 9 -0.08 -13.57 -8.16
N VAL A 10 -0.44 -13.11 -6.96
CA VAL A 10 0.20 -13.59 -5.72
C VAL A 10 -0.16 -15.05 -5.50
N VAL A 11 -1.43 -15.41 -5.68
CA VAL A 11 -1.88 -16.80 -5.57
C VAL A 11 -1.17 -17.69 -6.58
N GLU A 12 -0.99 -17.23 -7.83
CA GLU A 12 -0.19 -17.95 -8.82
C GLU A 12 1.25 -18.17 -8.33
N PHE A 13 1.91 -17.14 -7.80
CA PHE A 13 3.24 -17.27 -7.22
C PHE A 13 3.28 -18.28 -6.06
N MET A 14 2.29 -18.21 -5.15
CA MET A 14 2.18 -19.10 -4.00
C MET A 14 1.97 -20.56 -4.39
N LYS A 15 1.27 -20.86 -5.50
CA LYS A 15 1.06 -22.24 -5.97
C LYS A 15 2.35 -22.98 -6.32
N TYR A 16 3.41 -22.26 -6.68
CA TYR A 16 4.70 -22.85 -7.08
C TYR A 16 5.72 -22.91 -5.95
N ARG A 17 5.40 -22.44 -4.74
CA ARG A 17 6.29 -22.47 -3.57
C ARG A 17 5.53 -23.01 -2.35
N ALA A 18 6.19 -23.81 -1.53
CA ALA A 18 5.64 -24.18 -0.23
C ALA A 18 5.70 -22.95 0.69
N VAL A 19 4.61 -22.19 0.77
CA VAL A 19 4.51 -20.97 1.59
C VAL A 19 4.00 -21.35 2.98
N ASP A 20 4.76 -21.01 4.01
CA ASP A 20 4.45 -21.32 5.41
C ASP A 20 3.52 -20.29 6.05
N ALA A 21 3.57 -19.03 5.62
CA ALA A 21 2.69 -17.97 6.12
C ALA A 21 2.52 -16.81 5.13
N VAL A 22 1.39 -16.13 5.24
CA VAL A 22 1.11 -14.89 4.50
C VAL A 22 0.86 -13.73 5.44
N PHE A 23 1.50 -12.60 5.15
CA PHE A 23 1.35 -11.34 5.88
C PHE A 23 0.65 -10.31 5.00
N LEU A 24 -0.58 -9.95 5.38
CA LEU A 24 -1.44 -8.99 4.68
C LEU A 24 -1.30 -7.59 5.29
N ASP A 25 -1.35 -6.59 4.41
CA ASP A 25 -1.45 -5.16 4.72
C ASP A 25 -2.87 -4.76 5.17
N LEU A 26 -3.41 -5.51 6.14
CA LEU A 26 -4.73 -5.34 6.73
C LEU A 26 -4.65 -5.11 8.24
N PRO A 27 -5.74 -4.64 8.88
CA PRO A 27 -5.79 -4.45 10.34
C PRO A 27 -5.56 -5.75 11.11
N THR A 28 -4.81 -5.70 12.22
CA THR A 28 -4.51 -6.87 13.07
C THR A 28 -5.78 -7.51 13.65
N SER A 29 -6.83 -6.74 13.91
CA SER A 29 -8.13 -7.26 14.36
C SER A 29 -8.78 -8.27 13.39
N PHE A 30 -8.37 -8.27 12.12
CA PHE A 30 -8.92 -9.19 11.11
C PHE A 30 -8.38 -10.62 11.26
N GLU A 31 -7.21 -10.81 11.87
CA GLU A 31 -6.56 -12.14 12.04
C GLU A 31 -7.50 -13.14 12.74
N ALA A 32 -8.20 -12.70 13.78
CA ALA A 32 -9.10 -13.55 14.55
C ALA A 32 -10.28 -14.11 13.73
N TYR A 33 -10.68 -13.40 12.67
CA TYR A 33 -11.72 -13.85 11.75
C TYR A 33 -11.15 -14.83 10.74
N PHE A 34 -9.98 -14.51 10.16
CA PHE A 34 -9.32 -15.38 9.19
C PHE A 34 -8.94 -16.73 9.80
N ALA A 35 -8.50 -16.78 11.05
CA ALA A 35 -8.24 -18.02 11.78
C ALA A 35 -9.47 -18.93 11.92
N LYS A 36 -10.68 -18.35 11.89
CA LYS A 36 -11.96 -19.07 11.95
C LYS A 36 -12.56 -19.35 10.57
N LYS A 37 -11.81 -19.06 9.49
CA LYS A 37 -12.29 -19.07 8.10
C LYS A 37 -13.54 -18.20 7.89
N LEU A 38 -13.55 -17.01 8.52
CA LEU A 38 -14.61 -16.02 8.42
C LEU A 38 -14.07 -14.72 7.84
N LEU A 39 -14.92 -13.99 7.13
CA LEU A 39 -14.65 -12.60 6.79
C LEU A 39 -15.01 -11.69 7.98
N PRO A 40 -14.18 -10.69 8.31
CA PRO A 40 -14.49 -9.74 9.36
C PRO A 40 -15.71 -8.89 8.98
N PRO A 41 -16.49 -8.38 9.97
CA PRO A 41 -17.52 -7.39 9.71
C PRO A 41 -16.84 -6.12 9.19
N VAL A 42 -17.21 -5.69 7.99
CA VAL A 42 -16.52 -4.62 7.29
C VAL A 42 -17.33 -3.33 7.28
N ASP A 43 -16.70 -2.24 7.71
CA ASP A 43 -17.14 -0.90 7.31
C ASP A 43 -16.74 -0.62 5.84
N ILE A 44 -17.41 0.35 5.21
CA ILE A 44 -17.15 0.80 3.84
C ILE A 44 -15.66 1.15 3.63
N SER A 45 -14.96 1.58 4.69
CA SER A 45 -13.55 1.93 4.70
C SER A 45 -12.58 0.78 4.36
N HIS A 46 -12.95 -0.48 4.63
CA HIS A 46 -12.09 -1.66 4.41
C HIS A 46 -12.62 -2.65 3.37
N ILE A 47 -13.83 -2.44 2.85
CA ILE A 47 -14.48 -3.39 1.94
C ILE A 47 -13.67 -3.64 0.66
N GLN A 48 -12.98 -2.62 0.15
CA GLN A 48 -12.18 -2.74 -1.07
C GLN A 48 -10.89 -3.53 -0.81
N ASP A 49 -10.20 -3.29 0.30
CA ASP A 49 -8.97 -4.00 0.64
C ASP A 49 -9.24 -5.49 0.89
N LEU A 50 -10.37 -5.81 1.54
CA LEU A 50 -10.80 -7.20 1.74
C LEU A 50 -11.18 -7.89 0.43
N ARG A 51 -11.96 -7.23 -0.44
CA ARG A 51 -12.29 -7.78 -1.76
C ARG A 51 -11.05 -8.04 -2.59
N ALA A 52 -10.10 -7.10 -2.59
CA ALA A 52 -8.82 -7.29 -3.26
C ALA A 52 -8.06 -8.50 -2.69
N SER A 53 -8.14 -8.73 -1.38
CA SER A 53 -7.49 -9.82 -0.63
C SER A 53 -8.17 -11.17 -0.75
N GLU A 54 -9.43 -11.22 -1.18
CA GLU A 54 -10.24 -12.43 -1.21
C GLU A 54 -9.56 -13.62 -1.92
N PRO A 55 -8.91 -13.46 -3.09
CA PRO A 55 -8.23 -14.58 -3.74
C PRO A 55 -7.14 -15.22 -2.87
N ILE A 56 -6.35 -14.41 -2.16
CA ILE A 56 -5.30 -14.89 -1.26
C ILE A 56 -5.91 -15.55 -0.03
N ILE A 57 -6.93 -14.92 0.56
CA ILE A 57 -7.62 -15.44 1.75
C ILE A 57 -8.21 -16.83 1.45
N GLN A 58 -8.90 -16.98 0.33
CA GLN A 58 -9.51 -18.25 -0.10
C GLN A 58 -8.44 -19.31 -0.36
N TYR A 59 -7.34 -18.95 -1.03
CA TYR A 59 -6.22 -19.87 -1.23
C TYR A 59 -5.65 -20.37 0.10
N CYS A 60 -5.33 -19.45 1.02
CA CYS A 60 -4.78 -19.80 2.33
C CYS A 60 -5.73 -20.68 3.15
N TRP A 61 -7.05 -20.45 3.08
CA TRP A 61 -8.03 -21.31 3.76
C TRP A 61 -8.10 -22.72 3.20
N ASN A 62 -7.91 -22.88 1.90
CA ASN A 62 -7.93 -24.19 1.22
C ASN A 62 -6.65 -24.97 1.47
N GLU A 63 -5.50 -24.30 1.44
CA GLU A 63 -4.17 -24.91 1.62
C GLU A 63 -3.69 -24.90 3.08
N GLU A 64 -4.56 -24.47 4.01
CA GLU A 64 -4.28 -24.35 5.45
C GLU A 64 -3.03 -23.50 5.79
N VAL A 65 -2.75 -22.50 4.96
CA VAL A 65 -1.67 -21.53 5.19
C VAL A 65 -2.16 -20.46 6.17
N PRO A 66 -1.44 -20.20 7.28
CA PRO A 66 -1.82 -19.16 8.23
C PRO A 66 -1.74 -17.76 7.61
N ILE A 67 -2.70 -16.92 7.99
CA ILE A 67 -2.81 -15.53 7.57
C ILE A 67 -2.57 -14.63 8.78
N TYR A 68 -1.57 -13.76 8.66
CA TYR A 68 -1.27 -12.69 9.60
C TYR A 68 -1.55 -11.34 8.94
N CYS A 69 -1.85 -10.34 9.75
CA CYS A 69 -2.12 -8.95 9.37
C CYS A 69 -1.23 -8.05 10.22
N TYR A 70 -0.62 -7.03 9.64
CA TYR A 70 0.42 -6.27 10.34
C TYR A 70 0.13 -4.77 10.53
N LEU A 71 -1.01 -4.26 10.05
CA LEU A 71 -1.38 -2.87 10.33
C LEU A 71 -2.11 -2.79 11.66
N ASP A 72 -1.67 -1.91 12.57
CA ASP A 72 -2.46 -1.56 13.75
C ASP A 72 -3.82 -0.96 13.33
N ASP A 73 -4.87 -1.25 14.08
CA ASP A 73 -6.23 -0.80 13.75
C ASP A 73 -6.33 0.73 13.69
N LYS A 74 -5.72 1.46 14.65
CA LYS A 74 -5.78 2.92 14.69
C LYS A 74 -4.97 3.54 13.56
N ASP A 75 -3.82 2.96 13.26
CA ASP A 75 -2.97 3.43 12.16
C ASP A 75 -3.64 3.16 10.81
N SER A 76 -4.33 2.03 10.69
CA SER A 76 -5.12 1.72 9.50
C SER A 76 -6.26 2.74 9.32
N GLU A 77 -6.97 3.11 10.38
CA GLU A 77 -8.00 4.15 10.33
C GLU A 77 -7.43 5.52 9.92
N GLU A 78 -6.29 5.90 10.49
CA GLU A 78 -5.66 7.20 10.20
C GLU A 78 -5.16 7.27 8.75
N ARG A 79 -4.54 6.20 8.24
CA ARG A 79 -4.16 6.08 6.81
C ARG A 79 -5.38 6.19 5.90
N LYS A 80 -6.52 5.62 6.30
CA LYS A 80 -7.77 5.75 5.53
C LYS A 80 -8.30 7.17 5.52
N LYS A 81 -8.24 7.90 6.64
CA LYS A 81 -8.59 9.34 6.65
C LYS A 81 -7.70 10.11 5.67
N ILE A 82 -6.40 9.85 5.65
CA ILE A 82 -5.48 10.48 4.70
C ILE A 82 -5.86 10.17 3.25
N GLN A 83 -6.17 8.91 2.92
CA GLN A 83 -6.63 8.54 1.58
C GLN A 83 -7.91 9.29 1.18
N ILE A 84 -8.86 9.45 2.11
CA ILE A 84 -10.08 10.23 1.90
C ILE A 84 -9.76 11.71 1.69
N GLU A 85 -8.86 12.29 2.49
CA GLU A 85 -8.44 13.68 2.32
C GLU A 85 -7.71 13.90 0.99
N LEU A 86 -6.88 12.96 0.55
CA LEU A 86 -6.25 13.01 -0.78
C LEU A 86 -7.31 12.98 -1.89
N ALA A 87 -8.30 12.10 -1.77
CA ALA A 87 -9.43 12.06 -2.72
C ALA A 87 -10.22 13.38 -2.73
N LYS A 88 -10.45 13.99 -1.55
CA LYS A 88 -11.07 15.33 -1.45
C LYS A 88 -10.23 16.40 -2.14
N LEU A 89 -8.91 16.37 -2.01
CA LEU A 89 -8.02 17.30 -2.71
C LEU A 89 -8.10 17.13 -4.23
N VAL A 90 -8.17 15.90 -4.72
CA VAL A 90 -8.40 15.62 -6.16
C VAL A 90 -9.74 16.22 -6.60
N LEU A 91 -10.83 15.94 -5.87
CA LEU A 91 -12.16 16.46 -6.21
C LEU A 91 -12.21 17.99 -6.16
N LYS A 92 -11.64 18.61 -5.12
CA LYS A 92 -11.56 20.06 -4.96
C LYS A 92 -10.80 20.70 -6.12
N ALA A 93 -9.66 20.12 -6.52
CA ALA A 93 -8.87 20.62 -7.64
C ALA A 93 -9.64 20.52 -8.96
N LYS A 94 -10.37 19.43 -9.19
CA LYS A 94 -11.21 19.25 -10.38
C LYS A 94 -12.40 20.21 -10.43
N LEU A 95 -13.06 20.46 -9.31
CA LEU A 95 -14.25 21.32 -9.24
C LEU A 95 -13.92 22.82 -9.26
N THR A 96 -12.77 23.22 -8.72
CA THR A 96 -12.40 24.63 -8.56
C THR A 96 -11.30 25.10 -9.48
N GLU A 97 -10.64 24.18 -10.20
CA GLU A 97 -9.42 24.40 -11.00
C GLU A 97 -8.25 25.00 -10.20
N LYS A 98 -8.33 24.99 -8.86
CA LYS A 98 -7.31 25.53 -7.95
C LYS A 98 -6.60 24.41 -7.23
N ILE A 99 -5.27 24.45 -7.25
CA ILE A 99 -4.39 23.52 -6.54
C ILE A 99 -3.66 24.28 -5.44
N ASP A 100 -3.89 23.89 -4.19
CA ASP A 100 -3.09 24.34 -3.04
C ASP A 100 -1.96 23.35 -2.78
N VAL A 101 -0.76 23.67 -3.29
CA VAL A 101 0.42 22.80 -3.16
C VAL A 101 0.79 22.55 -1.69
N LEU A 102 0.57 23.52 -0.80
CA LEU A 102 0.93 23.39 0.61
C LEU A 102 0.01 22.39 1.32
N GLU A 103 -1.29 22.40 0.98
CA GLU A 103 -2.28 21.45 1.49
C GLU A 103 -1.92 20.01 1.10
N TRP A 104 -1.55 19.79 -0.17
CA TRP A 104 -1.07 18.49 -0.67
C TRP A 104 0.20 18.03 0.05
N LYS A 105 1.21 18.91 0.15
CA LYS A 105 2.48 18.61 0.84
C LYS A 105 2.24 18.21 2.29
N LYS A 106 1.45 19.00 3.02
CA LYS A 106 1.13 18.74 4.43
C LYS A 106 0.54 17.34 4.62
N LEU A 107 -0.39 16.95 3.75
CA LEU A 107 -1.05 15.65 3.84
C LEU A 107 -0.11 14.48 3.54
N ILE A 108 0.74 14.62 2.51
CA ILE A 108 1.73 13.60 2.15
C ILE A 108 2.80 13.46 3.25
N PHE A 109 3.28 14.58 3.82
CA PHE A 109 4.22 14.54 4.94
C PHE A 109 3.63 13.86 6.17
N HIS A 110 2.36 14.13 6.47
CA HIS A 110 1.64 13.45 7.56
C HIS A 110 1.59 11.93 7.33
N ASP A 111 1.26 11.49 6.11
CA ASP A 111 1.24 10.06 5.77
C ASP A 111 2.62 9.40 5.89
N LEU A 112 3.68 10.07 5.44
CA LEU A 112 5.04 9.58 5.54
C LEU A 112 5.51 9.47 7.00
N ALA A 113 5.22 10.47 7.83
CA ALA A 113 5.59 10.46 9.25
C ALA A 113 4.89 9.33 10.01
N LEU A 114 3.62 9.06 9.71
CA LEU A 114 2.89 7.92 10.29
C LEU A 114 3.50 6.56 9.90
N LYS A 115 4.02 6.43 8.67
CA LYS A 115 4.65 5.18 8.21
C LYS A 115 5.96 4.89 8.94
N GLU A 116 6.78 5.92 9.16
CA GLU A 116 8.11 5.76 9.74
C GLU A 116 8.05 5.20 11.18
N GLY A 117 7.12 5.67 12.00
CA GLY A 117 7.01 5.30 13.42
C GLY A 117 6.63 3.84 13.70
N LEU A 118 6.29 3.05 12.68
CA LEU A 118 5.70 1.71 12.83
C LEU A 118 6.53 0.59 12.20
N ASN A 119 7.54 0.94 11.42
CA ASN A 119 8.29 -0.05 10.61
C ASN A 119 8.95 -1.13 11.47
N GLU A 120 9.53 -0.76 12.61
CA GLU A 120 10.19 -1.70 13.52
C GLU A 120 9.19 -2.67 14.16
N LEU A 121 8.04 -2.17 14.65
CA LEU A 121 6.99 -3.00 15.25
C LEU A 121 6.42 -4.00 14.24
N ILE A 122 6.21 -3.57 13.00
CA ILE A 122 5.77 -4.46 11.91
C ILE A 122 6.82 -5.54 11.64
N ALA A 123 8.11 -5.17 11.57
CA ALA A 123 9.19 -6.13 11.34
C ALA A 123 9.29 -7.17 12.47
N ILE A 124 9.16 -6.76 13.73
CA ILE A 124 9.13 -7.67 14.89
C ILE A 124 7.98 -8.66 14.77
N LYS A 125 6.76 -8.17 14.49
CA LYS A 125 5.59 -9.06 14.34
C LYS A 125 5.79 -10.09 13.22
N ILE A 126 6.35 -9.68 12.09
CA ILE A 126 6.65 -10.59 10.98
C ILE A 126 7.69 -11.62 11.43
N HIS A 127 8.77 -11.20 12.07
CA HIS A 127 9.83 -12.09 12.56
C HIS A 127 9.29 -13.15 13.52
N GLU A 128 8.42 -12.78 14.45
CA GLU A 128 7.84 -13.69 15.46
C GLU A 128 6.94 -14.79 14.87
N ASN A 129 6.32 -14.54 13.70
CA ASN A 129 5.32 -15.43 13.11
C ASN A 129 5.78 -16.07 11.79
N ALA A 130 6.98 -15.74 11.31
CA ALA A 130 7.52 -16.22 10.05
C ALA A 130 7.92 -17.70 10.13
N GLY A 131 7.57 -18.46 9.08
CA GLY A 131 8.13 -19.78 8.77
C GLY A 131 9.40 -19.68 7.91
N ASN A 132 9.73 -20.74 7.17
CA ASN A 132 10.88 -20.75 6.27
C ASN A 132 10.63 -19.89 5.03
N VAL A 133 9.46 -20.01 4.40
CA VAL A 133 9.08 -19.26 3.20
C VAL A 133 7.80 -18.49 3.45
N ASN A 134 7.88 -17.16 3.43
CA ASN A 134 6.77 -16.29 3.77
C ASN A 134 6.45 -15.33 2.62
N VAL A 135 5.18 -15.00 2.45
CA VAL A 135 4.74 -13.97 1.50
C VAL A 135 4.23 -12.77 2.27
N CYS A 136 4.95 -11.66 2.18
CA CYS A 136 4.51 -10.38 2.74
C CYS A 136 4.02 -9.46 1.63
N LEU A 137 2.85 -8.86 1.79
CA LEU A 137 2.33 -7.87 0.85
C LEU A 137 2.81 -6.47 1.20
N ASN A 138 3.06 -5.63 0.20
CA ASN A 138 3.20 -4.16 0.31
C ASN A 138 4.08 -3.63 1.47
N LEU A 139 5.16 -4.34 1.81
CA LEU A 139 6.13 -3.87 2.81
C LEU A 139 6.88 -2.62 2.32
N SER A 140 7.17 -1.72 3.26
CA SER A 140 8.07 -0.60 3.01
C SER A 140 9.52 -1.09 2.88
N PRO A 141 10.38 -0.38 2.12
CA PRO A 141 11.81 -0.70 2.05
C PRO A 141 12.49 -0.73 3.43
N GLU A 142 12.01 0.08 4.36
CA GLU A 142 12.52 0.14 5.74
C GLU A 142 12.22 -1.16 6.48
N ILE A 143 11.00 -1.69 6.40
CA ILE A 143 10.65 -2.99 7.00
C ILE A 143 11.49 -4.12 6.38
N GLU A 144 11.69 -4.08 5.06
CA GLU A 144 12.54 -5.08 4.38
C GLU A 144 13.99 -5.06 4.90
N ASN A 145 14.53 -3.88 5.19
CA ASN A 145 15.88 -3.76 5.76
C ASN A 145 15.93 -4.31 7.19
N TYR A 146 14.94 -4.00 8.04
CA TYR A 146 14.86 -4.58 9.38
C TYR A 146 14.81 -6.12 9.34
N LEU A 147 14.05 -6.70 8.41
CA LEU A 147 13.98 -8.15 8.26
C LEU A 147 15.31 -8.75 7.79
N LYS A 148 16.04 -8.08 6.88
CA LYS A 148 17.39 -8.50 6.48
C LYS A 148 18.37 -8.44 7.64
N GLU A 149 18.33 -7.39 8.45
CA GLU A 149 19.14 -7.24 9.66
C GLU A 149 18.81 -8.32 10.71
N ALA A 150 17.54 -8.74 10.77
CA ALA A 150 17.08 -9.86 11.60
C ALA A 150 17.46 -11.26 11.02
N GLY A 151 18.18 -11.32 9.89
CA GLY A 151 18.70 -12.55 9.31
C GLY A 151 17.85 -13.21 8.22
N PHE A 152 16.76 -12.57 7.78
CA PHE A 152 15.97 -13.09 6.66
C PHE A 152 16.62 -12.80 5.31
N GLU A 153 16.51 -13.76 4.38
CA GLU A 153 16.68 -13.48 2.96
C GLU A 153 15.39 -12.85 2.41
N VAL A 154 15.46 -11.58 2.01
CA VAL A 154 14.29 -10.82 1.55
C VAL A 154 14.39 -10.55 0.04
N GLU A 155 13.50 -11.19 -0.72
CA GLU A 155 13.33 -11.00 -2.16
C GLU A 155 12.12 -10.08 -2.42
N ARG A 156 12.36 -8.88 -2.97
CA ARG A 156 11.29 -7.97 -3.41
C ARG A 156 10.81 -8.36 -4.80
N ILE A 157 9.61 -8.94 -4.88
CA ILE A 157 8.92 -9.19 -6.14
C ILE A 157 7.94 -8.07 -6.41
N GLN A 158 8.20 -7.33 -7.50
CA GLN A 158 7.33 -6.26 -7.98
C GLN A 158 6.49 -6.79 -9.14
N LEU A 159 5.20 -7.06 -8.89
CA LEU A 159 4.32 -7.62 -9.91
C LEU A 159 3.94 -6.60 -11.00
N TYR A 160 4.15 -5.32 -10.71
CA TYR A 160 3.95 -4.21 -11.63
C TYR A 160 4.94 -3.09 -11.35
N GLU A 161 5.63 -2.63 -12.40
CA GLU A 161 6.41 -1.39 -12.39
C GLU A 161 5.54 -0.25 -12.93
N PHE A 162 4.68 0.31 -12.07
CA PHE A 162 3.99 1.56 -12.41
C PHE A 162 4.56 2.69 -11.55
N GLN A 163 5.16 3.69 -12.20
CA GLN A 163 5.46 4.96 -11.54
C GLN A 163 4.23 5.87 -11.68
N ARG A 164 3.30 5.76 -10.74
CA ARG A 164 2.12 6.64 -10.78
C ARG A 164 2.55 8.05 -10.45
N PRO A 165 1.88 9.09 -10.97
CA PRO A 165 2.21 10.46 -10.59
C PRO A 165 2.14 10.71 -9.08
N ILE A 166 1.26 10.00 -8.35
CA ILE A 166 1.20 10.07 -6.89
C ILE A 166 2.49 9.53 -6.26
N ASP A 167 3.07 8.43 -6.77
CA ASP A 167 4.33 7.88 -6.25
C ASP A 167 5.46 8.92 -6.38
N LYS A 168 5.46 9.68 -7.47
CA LYS A 168 6.40 10.78 -7.65
C LYS A 168 6.21 11.90 -6.63
N LEU A 169 4.98 12.21 -6.23
CA LEU A 169 4.73 13.17 -5.15
C LEU A 169 5.31 12.69 -3.81
N TYR A 170 5.17 11.40 -3.50
CA TYR A 170 5.77 10.81 -2.30
C TYR A 170 7.30 10.82 -2.35
N GLU A 171 7.92 10.58 -3.51
CA GLU A 171 9.38 10.72 -3.68
C GLU A 171 9.87 12.14 -3.43
N LEU A 172 9.18 13.14 -3.99
CA LEU A 172 9.52 14.56 -3.78
C LEU A 172 9.39 14.94 -2.31
N ALA A 173 8.36 14.44 -1.64
CA ALA A 173 8.15 14.65 -0.21
C ALA A 173 9.26 14.01 0.63
N LEU A 174 9.65 12.77 0.33
CA LEU A 174 10.76 12.11 1.00
C LEU A 174 12.08 12.87 0.84
N LYS A 175 12.36 13.43 -0.35
CA LYS A 175 13.53 14.27 -0.58
C LYS A 175 13.51 15.52 0.31
N GLU A 176 12.37 16.21 0.41
CA GLU A 176 12.22 17.35 1.32
C GLU A 176 12.41 16.99 2.78
N MET A 177 11.85 15.86 3.24
CA MET A 177 12.04 15.37 4.61
C MET A 177 13.51 15.05 4.92
N LYS A 178 14.29 14.65 3.90
CA LYS A 178 15.74 14.42 3.98
C LYS A 178 16.58 15.70 3.85
N GLY A 179 15.93 16.87 3.75
CA GLY A 179 16.58 18.18 3.72
C GLY A 179 16.87 18.73 2.31
N GLU A 180 16.48 18.04 1.24
CA GLU A 180 16.58 18.58 -0.11
C GLU A 180 15.51 19.68 -0.33
N LYS A 181 15.86 20.77 -1.01
CA LYS A 181 14.88 21.79 -1.37
C LYS A 181 14.19 21.41 -2.69
N VAL A 182 12.89 21.17 -2.64
CA VAL A 182 12.04 20.99 -3.83
C VAL A 182 11.11 22.20 -3.96
N SER A 183 10.96 22.74 -5.16
CA SER A 183 10.14 23.92 -5.39
C SER A 183 8.65 23.57 -5.51
N ASN A 184 7.78 24.51 -5.16
CA ASN A 184 6.33 24.30 -5.26
C ASN A 184 5.87 24.11 -6.70
N GLU A 185 6.59 24.67 -7.68
CA GLU A 185 6.31 24.48 -9.11
C GLU A 185 6.46 23.02 -9.52
N VAL A 186 7.51 22.33 -9.02
CA VAL A 186 7.71 20.89 -9.28
C VAL A 186 6.55 20.07 -8.73
N TYR A 187 6.11 20.35 -7.50
CA TYR A 187 4.91 19.69 -6.95
C TYR A 187 3.67 19.98 -7.78
N LEU A 188 3.45 21.23 -8.16
CA LEU A 188 2.29 21.63 -8.95
C LEU A 188 2.21 20.86 -10.27
N GLU A 189 3.34 20.71 -10.98
CA GLU A 189 3.41 19.93 -12.21
C GLU A 189 3.03 18.46 -11.99
N VAL A 190 3.55 17.84 -10.94
CA VAL A 190 3.24 16.43 -10.64
C VAL A 190 1.80 16.25 -10.16
N ILE A 191 1.26 17.18 -9.36
CA ILE A 191 -0.16 17.17 -8.97
C ILE A 191 -1.05 17.26 -10.20
N LYS A 192 -0.76 18.17 -11.15
CA LYS A 192 -1.51 18.26 -12.40
C LYS A 192 -1.47 16.95 -13.19
N LYS A 193 -0.29 16.32 -13.33
CA LYS A 193 -0.17 14.99 -13.95
C LYS A 193 -1.01 13.94 -13.23
N HIS A 194 -1.04 13.99 -11.89
CA HIS A 194 -1.87 13.08 -11.10
C HIS A 194 -3.37 13.28 -11.35
N LEU A 195 -3.84 14.52 -11.46
CA LEU A 195 -5.24 14.79 -11.77
C LEU A 195 -5.65 14.21 -13.13
N ILE A 196 -4.82 14.41 -14.16
CA ILE A 196 -5.05 13.85 -15.51
C ILE A 196 -5.00 12.31 -15.46
N PHE A 197 -4.08 11.72 -14.69
CA PHE A 197 -4.04 10.28 -14.48
C PHE A 197 -5.34 9.77 -13.88
N VAL A 198 -5.90 10.45 -12.88
CA VAL A 198 -7.20 10.07 -12.28
C VAL A 198 -8.32 10.15 -13.32
N ASP A 199 -8.34 11.15 -14.20
CA ASP A 199 -9.31 11.21 -15.31
C ASP A 199 -9.17 9.99 -16.24
N SER A 200 -7.94 9.63 -16.60
CA SER A 200 -7.67 8.47 -17.46
C SER A 200 -8.12 7.16 -16.81
N VAL A 201 -7.92 7.00 -15.49
CA VAL A 201 -8.41 5.82 -14.74
C VAL A 201 -9.93 5.71 -14.82
N ILE A 202 -10.65 6.84 -14.78
CA ILE A 202 -12.12 6.86 -14.88
C ILE A 202 -12.57 6.51 -16.30
N GLU A 203 -11.87 7.01 -17.33
CA GLU A 203 -12.25 6.84 -18.73
C GLU A 203 -11.94 5.46 -19.30
N VAL A 204 -10.72 4.96 -19.08
CA VAL A 204 -10.21 3.74 -19.72
C VAL A 204 -9.91 2.61 -18.74
N GLY A 205 -10.10 2.84 -17.45
CA GLY A 205 -9.75 1.90 -16.39
C GLY A 205 -8.28 2.00 -15.95
N TYR A 206 -8.00 1.46 -14.77
CA TYR A 206 -6.70 1.62 -14.09
C TYR A 206 -5.53 1.01 -14.86
N GLU A 207 -5.66 -0.23 -15.34
CA GLU A 207 -4.57 -0.93 -16.04
C GLU A 207 -4.18 -0.22 -17.34
N GLU A 208 -5.16 0.30 -18.08
CA GLU A 208 -4.89 1.02 -19.33
C GLU A 208 -4.33 2.42 -19.06
N ALA A 209 -4.86 3.12 -18.05
CA ALA A 209 -4.33 4.42 -17.63
C ALA A 209 -2.85 4.34 -17.20
N CYS A 210 -2.47 3.26 -16.51
CA CYS A 210 -1.07 3.03 -16.14
C CYS A 210 -0.12 2.91 -17.34
N LYS A 211 -0.59 2.48 -18.52
CA LYS A 211 0.24 2.40 -19.74
C LYS A 211 0.53 3.78 -20.34
N TYR A 212 -0.38 4.75 -20.20
CA TYR A 212 -0.22 6.10 -20.78
C TYR A 212 0.72 7.00 -19.99
N PHE A 213 0.85 6.77 -18.68
CA PHE A 213 1.68 7.58 -17.78
C PHE A 213 3.02 6.92 -17.47
N TRP A 214 3.38 5.91 -18.25
CA TRP A 214 4.70 5.28 -18.20
C TRP A 214 5.73 6.18 -18.86
N MET A 215 6.53 6.88 -18.05
CA MET A 215 7.83 7.46 -18.44
C MET A 215 8.78 7.51 -17.26
#